data_AF-A0A2N6BHX9-F1
#
_entry.id   AF-A0A2N6BHX9-F1
#
_cell.length_a   1.000
_cell.length_b   1.000
_cell.length_c   1.000
_cell.angle_alpha   90.00
_cell.angle_beta   90.00
_cell.angle_gamma   90.00
#
_symmetry.space_group_name_H-M   'P 1'
#
loop_
_entity.id
_entity.type
_entity.pdbx_description
1 polymer ?
#
loop_
_entity_poly.entity_id
_entity_poly.type
_entity_poly.pdbx_seq_one_letter_code
_entity_poly.pdbx_strand_id
1 'polypeptide(L)'
;MIKAAPIIKKHLTLSLKYPISKLMARPLAAVLFLITILPLFSIAYAGFSSSTMALVPKQELLSRINVGEAKGAEKLIKEHSFDGELLGLALHKTIKCGEFTSKERLGLMRMLLVEGADIEYRDPSGATPLITSAKEGLAGVGAFLLEKGAERDARDNSSKSALDHAKERHGEDSAVALALTPAKQGNVPIVDNITLMMKKGHVYITYDLSGTEKACISLSGSMDGGKSYGMKFDHVAGDIGRDIKAKRGNLIIWKMKADYPEGLGGSEIIMDVVANKCR
;
A
#
# COMPACT_ATOMS: atom_id res chain seq x y z
N MET A 1 15.37 -10.37 18.52
CA MET A 1 15.59 -9.78 17.19
C MET A 1 14.31 -10.00 16.42
N ILE A 2 13.53 -8.95 16.16
CA ILE A 2 12.34 -9.07 15.30
C ILE A 2 12.87 -8.89 13.87
N LYS A 3 12.81 -9.95 13.06
CA LYS A 3 13.13 -9.86 11.62
C LYS A 3 12.01 -9.07 10.96
N ALA A 4 12.31 -7.84 10.54
CA ALA A 4 11.50 -7.12 9.57
C ALA A 4 11.85 -7.68 8.18
N ALA A 5 10.87 -8.24 7.49
CA ALA A 5 10.97 -8.53 6.07
C ALA A 5 10.93 -7.19 5.28
N PRO A 6 11.53 -7.11 4.08
CA PRO A 6 11.55 -5.88 3.32
C PRO A 6 10.13 -5.60 2.80
N ILE A 7 9.52 -4.51 3.25
CA ILE A 7 8.17 -4.12 2.84
C ILE A 7 8.27 -2.71 2.26
N ILE A 8 8.06 -2.60 0.96
CA ILE A 8 7.81 -1.34 0.25
C ILE A 8 6.31 -1.09 0.41
N LYS A 9 5.85 -0.47 1.51
CA LYS A 9 4.45 0.00 1.64
C LYS A 9 4.35 1.39 2.25
N LYS A 10 3.70 2.31 1.53
CA LYS A 10 3.24 3.64 2.01
C LYS A 10 2.15 3.63 3.08
N HIS A 11 1.68 2.46 3.54
CA HIS A 11 0.86 2.29 4.74
C HIS A 11 1.52 1.25 5.63
N LEU A 12 1.96 1.66 6.81
CA LEU A 12 2.74 0.78 7.68
C LEU A 12 1.81 0.13 8.70
N THR A 13 1.52 -1.16 8.48
CA THR A 13 0.74 -1.99 9.40
C THR A 13 1.67 -2.60 10.45
N LEU A 14 1.55 -2.17 11.71
CA LEU A 14 2.37 -2.68 12.81
C LEU A 14 1.49 -3.44 13.82
N SER A 15 1.70 -4.75 13.94
CA SER A 15 1.09 -5.56 15.01
C SER A 15 2.08 -5.70 16.16
N LEU A 16 1.84 -4.99 17.27
CA LEU A 16 2.72 -5.01 18.46
C LEU A 16 2.17 -5.92 19.54
N LYS A 17 2.51 -7.21 19.50
CA LYS A 17 2.31 -8.09 20.66
C LYS A 17 3.42 -7.86 21.70
N TYR A 18 3.17 -6.99 22.68
CA TYR A 18 4.03 -6.82 23.86
C TYR A 18 3.36 -7.44 25.09
N PRO A 19 3.86 -8.57 25.64
CA PRO A 19 3.44 -9.02 26.96
C PRO A 19 4.22 -8.28 28.06
N ILE A 20 3.51 -7.79 29.07
CA ILE A 20 4.03 -7.04 30.25
C ILE A 20 4.86 -7.95 31.20
N SER A 21 4.99 -9.25 30.95
CA SER A 21 5.49 -10.21 31.95
C SER A 21 6.92 -10.75 31.79
N LYS A 22 7.75 -10.28 30.84
CA LYS A 22 9.13 -10.81 30.68
C LYS A 22 10.19 -9.71 30.59
N LEU A 23 10.33 -8.96 31.69
CA LEU A 23 11.49 -8.12 31.96
C LEU A 23 12.05 -8.36 33.36
N MET A 24 12.30 -9.61 33.73
CA MET A 24 13.19 -9.97 34.85
C MET A 24 13.81 -11.36 34.55
N ALA A 25 15.08 -11.52 34.90
CA ALA A 25 15.90 -12.75 34.89
C ALA A 25 16.51 -13.24 33.54
N ARG A 26 17.80 -12.95 33.38
CA ARG A 26 18.81 -13.85 32.75
C ARG A 26 19.58 -14.50 33.91
N PRO A 27 20.18 -15.72 33.80
CA PRO A 27 21.22 -16.03 32.82
C PRO A 27 21.35 -17.50 32.31
N LEU A 28 22.26 -17.67 31.34
CA LEU A 28 23.07 -18.82 30.92
C LEU A 28 22.57 -20.30 31.00
N ALA A 29 22.99 -21.03 29.96
CA ALA A 29 23.23 -22.47 29.84
C ALA A 29 22.17 -23.31 29.09
N ALA A 30 22.71 -24.22 28.27
CA ALA A 30 22.04 -25.32 27.56
C ALA A 30 21.26 -24.88 26.29
N VAL A 31 21.45 -25.42 25.08
CA VAL A 31 22.12 -26.64 24.65
C VAL A 31 22.71 -26.39 23.26
N LEU A 32 23.99 -26.73 23.18
CA LEU A 32 24.74 -27.07 21.97
C LEU A 32 24.06 -28.31 21.35
N PHE A 33 23.57 -28.25 20.12
CA PHE A 33 23.71 -29.39 19.22
C PHE A 33 23.59 -28.92 17.76
N LEU A 34 24.75 -28.92 17.11
CA LEU A 34 24.88 -28.74 15.68
C LEU A 34 24.22 -29.90 14.92
N ILE A 35 23.53 -29.53 13.84
CA ILE A 35 23.67 -30.06 12.46
C ILE A 35 24.30 -31.46 12.35
N THR A 36 23.63 -32.39 11.66
CA THR A 36 24.10 -33.12 10.46
C THR A 36 23.26 -34.39 10.20
N ILE A 37 22.97 -34.70 8.90
CA ILE A 37 22.68 -36.05 8.32
C ILE A 37 21.25 -36.63 8.60
N LEU A 38 20.39 -37.16 7.69
CA LEU A 38 20.26 -37.46 6.24
C LEU A 38 18.77 -37.91 5.98
N PRO A 39 18.34 -38.45 4.80
CA PRO A 39 17.08 -38.15 4.11
C PRO A 39 16.01 -39.27 4.15
N LEU A 40 14.95 -39.08 3.35
CA LEU A 40 13.95 -40.06 2.86
C LEU A 40 12.92 -40.58 3.89
N PHE A 41 11.69 -40.08 3.79
CA PHE A 41 10.50 -40.92 4.01
C PHE A 41 9.42 -40.52 3.02
N SER A 42 9.35 -41.28 1.93
CA SER A 42 8.13 -41.50 1.18
C SER A 42 7.37 -42.60 1.92
N ILE A 43 6.10 -42.37 2.28
CA ILE A 43 5.00 -43.36 2.26
C ILE A 43 3.67 -42.60 2.42
N ALA A 44 2.77 -42.99 1.52
CA ALA A 44 1.36 -42.72 1.36
C ALA A 44 0.52 -42.31 2.58
N TYR A 45 -0.33 -41.31 2.36
CA TYR A 45 -1.72 -41.36 2.79
C TYR A 45 -2.60 -41.20 1.56
N ALA A 46 -3.29 -42.29 1.19
CA ALA A 46 -4.30 -42.31 0.16
C ALA A 46 -5.65 -41.89 0.77
N GLY A 47 -6.38 -41.03 0.05
CA GLY A 47 -7.85 -40.95 0.09
C GLY A 47 -8.47 -39.96 1.08
N PHE A 48 -8.71 -38.72 0.64
CA PHE A 48 -10.07 -38.18 0.53
C PHE A 48 -10.07 -36.87 -0.30
N SER A 49 -11.20 -36.61 -0.95
CA SER A 49 -11.42 -35.73 -2.09
C SER A 49 -11.29 -34.22 -1.83
N SER A 50 -10.54 -33.53 -2.69
CA SER A 50 -10.97 -32.34 -3.44
C SER A 50 -9.72 -31.70 -4.05
N SER A 51 -9.65 -31.73 -5.38
CA SER A 51 -8.60 -31.15 -6.19
C SER A 51 -8.59 -29.62 -6.05
N THR A 52 -8.00 -29.10 -4.96
CA THR A 52 -7.50 -27.73 -4.99
C THR A 52 -6.10 -27.80 -5.60
N MET A 53 -6.02 -27.66 -6.93
CA MET A 53 -4.78 -27.17 -7.53
C MET A 53 -4.45 -25.89 -6.76
N ALA A 54 -3.40 -25.89 -5.96
CA ALA A 54 -2.92 -24.67 -5.34
C ALA A 54 -2.53 -23.74 -6.49
N LEU A 55 -3.40 -22.78 -6.83
CA LEU A 55 -3.12 -21.79 -7.86
C LEU A 55 -1.82 -21.11 -7.46
N VAL A 56 -0.94 -20.91 -8.44
CA VAL A 56 0.26 -20.10 -8.22
C VAL A 56 -0.22 -18.74 -7.69
N PRO A 57 0.41 -18.13 -6.66
CA PRO A 57 -0.10 -16.91 -6.00
C PRO A 57 -0.49 -15.79 -6.96
N LYS A 58 0.22 -15.69 -8.11
CA LYS A 58 -0.11 -14.76 -9.20
C LYS A 58 -1.50 -14.99 -9.84
N GLN A 59 -1.83 -16.25 -10.13
CA GLN A 59 -3.12 -16.62 -10.71
C GLN A 59 -4.23 -16.45 -9.69
N GLU A 60 -3.95 -16.80 -8.44
CA GLU A 60 -4.89 -16.66 -7.33
C GLU A 60 -5.27 -15.19 -7.11
N LEU A 61 -4.31 -14.27 -7.12
CA LEU A 61 -4.59 -12.84 -6.95
C LEU A 61 -5.58 -12.33 -8.01
N LEU A 62 -5.29 -12.58 -9.29
CA LEU A 62 -6.16 -12.11 -10.37
C LEU A 62 -7.52 -12.81 -10.35
N SER A 63 -7.57 -14.09 -9.98
CA SER A 63 -8.81 -14.85 -9.80
C SER A 63 -9.71 -14.19 -8.76
N ARG A 64 -9.17 -13.91 -7.56
CA ARG A 64 -9.91 -13.23 -6.48
C ARG A 64 -10.43 -11.86 -6.87
N ILE A 65 -9.63 -11.10 -7.61
CA ILE A 65 -10.05 -9.79 -8.12
C ILE A 65 -11.23 -9.93 -9.09
N ASN A 66 -11.19 -10.91 -10.00
CA ASN A 66 -12.26 -11.11 -10.98
C ASN A 66 -13.59 -11.54 -10.32
N VAL A 67 -13.54 -12.30 -9.22
CA VAL A 67 -14.75 -12.74 -8.49
C VAL A 67 -15.20 -11.78 -7.39
N GLY A 68 -14.56 -10.60 -7.26
CA GLY A 68 -14.95 -9.59 -6.26
C GLY A 68 -14.49 -9.88 -4.83
N GLU A 69 -13.57 -10.82 -4.60
CA GLU A 69 -13.09 -11.17 -3.26
C GLU A 69 -12.02 -10.20 -2.74
N ALA A 70 -12.42 -8.96 -2.45
CA ALA A 70 -11.51 -7.86 -2.09
C ALA A 70 -10.59 -8.21 -0.90
N LYS A 71 -11.17 -8.70 0.20
CA LYS A 71 -10.41 -9.07 1.41
C LYS A 71 -9.38 -10.17 1.15
N GLY A 72 -9.73 -11.15 0.30
CA GLY A 72 -8.83 -12.23 -0.08
C GLY A 72 -7.66 -11.72 -0.91
N ALA A 73 -7.95 -10.84 -1.90
CA ALA A 73 -6.92 -10.17 -2.69
C ALA A 73 -5.99 -9.32 -1.81
N GLU A 74 -6.55 -8.51 -0.90
CA GLU A 74 -5.77 -7.70 0.07
C GLU A 74 -4.86 -8.58 0.93
N LYS A 75 -5.38 -9.72 1.43
CA LYS A 75 -4.60 -10.66 2.21
C LYS A 75 -3.41 -11.21 1.41
N LEU A 76 -3.62 -11.62 0.17
CA LEU A 76 -2.55 -12.12 -0.69
C LEU A 76 -1.48 -11.07 -0.96
N ILE A 77 -1.89 -9.84 -1.26
CA ILE A 77 -0.99 -8.69 -1.46
C ILE A 77 -0.19 -8.39 -0.19
N LYS A 78 -0.72 -8.65 1.01
CA LYS A 78 0.04 -8.51 2.27
C LYS A 78 1.03 -9.63 2.52
N GLU A 79 0.69 -10.85 2.11
CA GLU A 79 1.46 -12.06 2.42
C GLU A 79 2.56 -12.35 1.38
N HIS A 80 2.41 -11.83 0.15
CA HIS A 80 3.29 -12.12 -0.97
C HIS A 80 3.76 -10.84 -1.65
N SER A 81 4.98 -10.88 -2.17
CA SER A 81 5.50 -9.85 -3.08
C SER A 81 5.18 -10.24 -4.52
N PHE A 82 4.67 -9.27 -5.28
CA PHE A 82 4.34 -9.42 -6.69
C PHE A 82 5.17 -8.45 -7.51
N ASP A 83 5.48 -8.82 -8.75
CA ASP A 83 6.15 -7.92 -9.68
C ASP A 83 5.22 -6.79 -10.16
N GLY A 84 5.82 -5.69 -10.62
CA GLY A 84 5.10 -4.48 -11.03
C GLY A 84 4.17 -4.71 -12.22
N GLU A 85 4.49 -5.64 -13.12
CA GLU A 85 3.65 -5.97 -14.28
C GLU A 85 2.33 -6.61 -13.81
N LEU A 86 2.42 -7.61 -12.94
CA LEU A 86 1.23 -8.25 -12.36
C LEU A 86 0.40 -7.27 -11.53
N LEU A 87 1.04 -6.40 -10.76
CA LEU A 87 0.36 -5.38 -9.96
C LEU A 87 -0.33 -4.31 -10.85
N GLY A 88 0.28 -3.93 -11.96
CA GLY A 88 -0.33 -3.06 -12.98
C GLY A 88 -1.53 -3.72 -13.65
N LEU A 89 -1.44 -5.01 -13.99
CA LEU A 89 -2.57 -5.77 -14.51
C LEU A 89 -3.70 -5.91 -13.47
N ALA A 90 -3.35 -6.17 -12.22
CA ALA A 90 -4.30 -6.22 -11.11
C ALA A 90 -5.02 -4.88 -10.95
N LEU A 91 -4.31 -3.75 -11.09
CA LEU A 91 -4.90 -2.41 -11.02
C LEU A 91 -5.99 -2.21 -12.10
N HIS A 92 -5.72 -2.60 -13.35
CA HIS A 92 -6.74 -2.57 -14.41
C HIS A 92 -7.95 -3.44 -14.08
N LYS A 93 -7.71 -4.66 -13.60
CA LYS A 93 -8.79 -5.60 -13.25
C LYS A 93 -9.63 -5.09 -12.09
N THR A 94 -9.01 -4.46 -11.09
CA THR A 94 -9.74 -3.85 -9.98
C THR A 94 -10.66 -2.72 -10.45
N ILE A 95 -10.22 -1.93 -11.43
CA ILE A 95 -11.06 -0.86 -12.02
C ILE A 95 -12.24 -1.46 -12.81
N LYS A 96 -11.99 -2.49 -13.62
CA LYS A 96 -12.99 -3.15 -14.47
C LYS A 96 -13.96 -4.06 -13.70
N CYS A 97 -13.61 -4.49 -12.48
CA CYS A 97 -14.45 -5.41 -11.71
C CYS A 97 -15.71 -4.71 -11.18
N GLY A 98 -16.87 -5.18 -11.65
CA GLY A 98 -18.19 -4.66 -11.28
C GLY A 98 -18.68 -5.10 -9.90
N GLU A 99 -18.13 -6.19 -9.35
CA GLU A 99 -18.54 -6.74 -8.05
C GLU A 99 -18.06 -5.91 -6.86
N PHE A 100 -17.04 -5.06 -7.04
CA PHE A 100 -16.53 -4.23 -5.97
C PHE A 100 -17.43 -3.03 -5.69
N THR A 101 -17.70 -2.80 -4.41
CA THR A 101 -18.17 -1.50 -3.95
C THR A 101 -17.13 -0.42 -4.22
N SER A 102 -17.55 0.85 -4.27
CA SER A 102 -16.64 1.99 -4.44
C SER A 102 -15.52 2.02 -3.38
N LYS A 103 -15.85 1.64 -2.14
CA LYS A 103 -14.92 1.57 -1.02
C LYS A 103 -13.88 0.47 -1.21
N GLU A 104 -14.30 -0.73 -1.59
CA GLU A 104 -13.40 -1.87 -1.83
C GLU A 104 -12.48 -1.59 -3.01
N ARG A 105 -13.03 -1.08 -4.12
CA ARG A 105 -12.25 -0.71 -5.29
C ARG A 105 -11.14 0.27 -4.94
N LEU A 106 -11.49 1.39 -4.29
CA LEU A 106 -10.50 2.39 -3.89
C LEU A 106 -9.50 1.89 -2.83
N GLY A 107 -9.94 1.01 -1.91
CA GLY A 107 -9.08 0.37 -0.92
C GLY A 107 -8.01 -0.51 -1.56
N LEU A 108 -8.44 -1.38 -2.46
CA LEU A 108 -7.57 -2.29 -3.19
C LEU A 108 -6.63 -1.54 -4.14
N MET A 109 -7.14 -0.53 -4.86
CA MET A 109 -6.30 0.36 -5.70
C MET A 109 -5.21 1.07 -4.90
N ARG A 110 -5.55 1.61 -3.72
CA ARG A 110 -4.54 2.20 -2.82
C ARG A 110 -3.47 1.17 -2.48
N MET A 111 -3.87 -0.05 -2.11
CA MET A 111 -2.93 -1.10 -1.74
C MET A 111 -2.04 -1.52 -2.91
N LEU A 112 -2.59 -1.66 -4.11
CA LEU A 112 -1.83 -2.00 -5.31
C LEU A 112 -0.79 -0.92 -5.65
N LEU A 113 -1.18 0.37 -5.64
CA LEU A 113 -0.25 1.48 -5.89
C LEU A 113 0.83 1.58 -4.80
N VAL A 114 0.45 1.31 -3.55
CA VAL A 114 1.36 1.25 -2.40
C VAL A 114 2.41 0.14 -2.56
N GLU A 115 2.05 -0.96 -3.21
CA GLU A 115 2.93 -2.10 -3.53
C GLU A 115 3.78 -1.91 -4.79
N GLY A 116 3.69 -0.74 -5.42
CA GLY A 116 4.46 -0.45 -6.63
C GLY A 116 3.76 -0.86 -7.92
N ALA A 117 2.43 -1.02 -7.93
CA ALA A 117 1.70 -0.98 -9.19
C ALA A 117 2.01 0.32 -9.92
N ASP A 118 2.47 0.23 -11.17
CA ASP A 118 2.73 1.40 -12.00
C ASP A 118 1.40 2.06 -12.37
N ILE A 119 1.25 3.34 -11.98
CA ILE A 119 0.05 4.14 -12.24
C ILE A 119 -0.14 4.43 -13.73
N GLU A 120 0.92 4.30 -14.55
CA GLU A 120 0.88 4.44 -16.00
C GLU A 120 0.94 3.10 -16.74
N TYR A 121 0.76 1.98 -16.03
CA TYR A 121 0.81 0.65 -16.62
C TYR A 121 -0.18 0.52 -17.78
N ARG A 122 0.31 0.17 -18.96
CA ARG A 122 -0.52 0.04 -20.17
C ARG A 122 -1.02 -1.39 -20.34
N ASP A 123 -2.33 -1.54 -20.48
CA ASP A 123 -2.92 -2.82 -20.89
C ASP A 123 -2.64 -3.10 -22.39
N PRO A 124 -3.00 -4.28 -22.94
CA PRO A 124 -2.73 -4.60 -24.35
C PRO A 124 -3.33 -3.62 -25.38
N SER A 125 -4.35 -2.84 -24.99
CA SER A 125 -4.91 -1.78 -25.84
C SER A 125 -4.15 -0.45 -25.75
N GLY A 126 -3.07 -0.41 -24.95
CA GLY A 126 -2.32 0.80 -24.63
C GLY A 126 -3.00 1.66 -23.57
N ALA A 127 -4.09 1.20 -22.96
CA ALA A 127 -4.84 1.99 -21.99
C ALA A 127 -4.12 2.05 -20.65
N THR A 128 -3.96 3.26 -20.10
CA THR A 128 -3.53 3.48 -18.71
C THR A 128 -4.71 3.25 -17.75
N PRO A 129 -4.48 3.06 -16.44
CA PRO A 129 -5.54 2.95 -15.45
C PRO A 129 -6.53 4.13 -15.49
N LEU A 130 -6.04 5.35 -15.77
CA LEU A 130 -6.89 6.53 -15.94
C LEU A 130 -7.83 6.37 -17.14
N ILE A 131 -7.30 5.95 -18.30
CA ILE A 131 -8.11 5.65 -19.49
C ILE A 131 -9.14 4.56 -19.20
N THR A 132 -8.75 3.50 -18.49
CA THR A 132 -9.67 2.43 -18.08
C THR A 132 -10.80 2.97 -17.20
N SER A 133 -10.50 3.83 -16.21
CA SER A 133 -11.54 4.42 -15.36
C SER A 133 -12.55 5.26 -16.16
N ALA A 134 -12.10 5.96 -17.19
CA ALA A 134 -12.95 6.73 -18.08
C ALA A 134 -13.81 5.83 -18.99
N LYS A 135 -13.26 4.73 -19.50
CA LYS A 135 -14.02 3.72 -20.26
C LYS A 135 -15.17 3.14 -19.43
N GLU A 136 -14.93 2.91 -18.14
CA GLU A 136 -15.93 2.38 -17.19
C GLU A 136 -16.85 3.45 -16.57
N GLY A 137 -16.66 4.74 -16.88
CA GLY A 137 -17.48 5.83 -16.33
C GLY A 137 -17.25 6.09 -14.84
N LEU A 138 -16.13 5.63 -14.28
CA LEU A 138 -15.82 5.69 -12.86
C LEU A 138 -15.13 7.01 -12.50
N ALA A 139 -15.87 8.12 -12.57
CA ALA A 139 -15.32 9.47 -12.33
C ALA A 139 -14.56 9.60 -11.00
N GLY A 140 -15.07 9.00 -9.90
CA GLY A 140 -14.38 9.02 -8.61
C GLY A 140 -13.05 8.26 -8.59
N VAL A 141 -12.93 7.21 -9.41
CA VAL A 141 -11.66 6.48 -9.60
C VAL A 141 -10.69 7.31 -10.44
N GLY A 142 -11.18 7.95 -11.50
CA GLY A 142 -10.37 8.85 -12.33
C GLY A 142 -9.83 10.03 -11.53
N ALA A 143 -10.65 10.64 -10.68
CA ALA A 143 -10.22 11.71 -9.79
C ALA A 143 -9.12 11.25 -8.84
N PHE A 144 -9.28 10.07 -8.20
CA PHE A 144 -8.26 9.48 -7.35
C PHE A 144 -6.94 9.25 -8.09
N LEU A 145 -6.97 8.73 -9.33
CA LEU A 145 -5.76 8.51 -10.13
C LEU A 145 -5.06 9.83 -10.49
N LEU A 146 -5.82 10.86 -10.88
CA LEU A 146 -5.29 12.21 -11.14
C LEU A 146 -4.68 12.86 -9.88
N GLU A 147 -5.28 12.64 -8.71
CA GLU A 147 -4.72 13.07 -7.42
C GLU A 147 -3.43 12.31 -7.06
N LYS A 148 -3.28 11.09 -7.55
CA LYS A 148 -2.05 10.28 -7.39
C LYS A 148 -0.99 10.56 -8.46
N GLY A 149 -1.26 11.48 -9.38
CA GLY A 149 -0.30 11.95 -10.38
C GLY A 149 -0.37 11.22 -11.71
N ALA A 150 -1.48 10.54 -12.02
CA ALA A 150 -1.66 9.94 -13.33
C ALA A 150 -1.58 10.99 -14.46
N GLU A 151 -0.97 10.62 -15.58
CA GLU A 151 -0.83 11.48 -16.75
C GLU A 151 -2.20 11.67 -17.43
N ARG A 152 -2.73 12.89 -17.30
CA ARG A 152 -4.05 13.28 -17.83
C ARG A 152 -4.19 13.02 -19.33
N ASP A 153 -3.15 13.39 -20.09
CA ASP A 153 -3.19 13.47 -21.54
C ASP A 153 -2.59 12.23 -22.21
N ALA A 154 -2.31 11.18 -21.44
CA ALA A 154 -1.86 9.90 -21.97
C ALA A 154 -2.88 9.34 -22.97
N ARG A 155 -2.37 8.73 -24.04
CA ARG A 155 -3.18 8.18 -25.14
C ARG A 155 -2.98 6.68 -25.30
N ASP A 156 -4.07 5.97 -25.56
CA ASP A 156 -4.05 4.55 -25.90
C ASP A 156 -3.65 4.29 -27.37
N ASN A 157 -3.65 3.03 -27.81
CA ASN A 157 -3.24 2.66 -29.17
C ASN A 157 -4.18 3.19 -30.26
N SER A 158 -5.39 3.64 -29.89
CA SER A 158 -6.32 4.34 -30.79
C SER A 158 -6.10 5.86 -30.78
N SER A 159 -5.02 6.34 -30.17
CA SER A 159 -4.70 7.75 -29.97
C SER A 159 -5.74 8.52 -29.15
N LYS A 160 -6.54 7.83 -28.32
CA LYS A 160 -7.58 8.42 -27.48
C LYS A 160 -7.12 8.58 -26.03
N SER A 161 -7.41 9.73 -25.45
CA SER A 161 -7.18 10.04 -24.04
C SER A 161 -8.31 9.56 -23.15
N ALA A 162 -8.13 9.66 -21.82
CA ALA A 162 -9.21 9.38 -20.87
C ALA A 162 -10.42 10.30 -21.10
N LEU A 163 -10.19 11.58 -21.44
CA LEU A 163 -11.24 12.53 -21.72
C LEU A 163 -12.04 12.12 -22.97
N ASP A 164 -11.37 11.66 -24.03
CA ASP A 164 -12.02 11.22 -25.26
C ASP A 164 -12.96 10.04 -25.00
N HIS A 165 -12.49 9.03 -24.24
CA HIS A 165 -13.32 7.89 -23.88
C HIS A 165 -14.50 8.25 -22.98
N ALA A 166 -14.32 9.17 -22.02
CA ALA A 166 -15.40 9.63 -21.17
C ALA A 166 -16.51 10.32 -21.98
N LYS A 167 -16.13 11.22 -22.91
CA LYS A 167 -17.08 11.92 -23.79
C LYS A 167 -17.84 10.95 -24.69
N GLU A 168 -17.13 10.03 -25.35
CA GLU A 168 -17.72 9.10 -26.31
C GLU A 168 -18.67 8.09 -25.68
N ARG A 169 -18.39 7.63 -24.45
CA ARG A 169 -19.14 6.54 -23.81
C ARG A 169 -20.18 7.00 -22.80
N HIS A 170 -19.91 8.11 -22.11
CA HIS A 170 -20.69 8.55 -20.94
C HIS A 170 -21.19 10.00 -21.04
N GLY A 171 -20.90 10.69 -22.14
CA GLY A 171 -21.34 12.07 -22.39
C GLY A 171 -20.49 13.14 -21.70
N GLU A 172 -20.88 14.40 -21.89
CA GLU A 172 -20.08 15.56 -21.43
C GLU A 172 -19.98 15.65 -19.91
N ASP A 173 -21.03 15.30 -19.15
CA ASP A 173 -21.04 15.43 -17.69
C ASP A 173 -19.96 14.57 -17.01
N SER A 174 -19.74 13.35 -17.51
CA SER A 174 -18.68 12.45 -17.01
C SER A 174 -17.28 12.96 -17.37
N ALA A 175 -17.14 13.54 -18.56
CA ALA A 175 -15.91 14.14 -19.03
C ALA A 175 -15.54 15.41 -18.24
N VAL A 176 -16.54 16.19 -17.82
CA VAL A 176 -16.36 17.39 -16.98
C VAL A 176 -15.73 17.02 -15.64
N ALA A 177 -16.12 15.90 -15.02
CA ALA A 177 -15.51 15.46 -13.76
C ALA A 177 -13.99 15.22 -13.93
N LEU A 178 -13.57 14.50 -14.97
CA LEU A 178 -12.14 14.27 -15.25
C LEU A 178 -11.40 15.56 -15.63
N ALA A 179 -12.04 16.44 -16.40
CA ALA A 179 -11.45 17.70 -16.83
C ALA A 179 -11.29 18.71 -15.68
N LEU A 180 -12.29 18.84 -14.81
CA LEU A 180 -12.29 19.80 -13.71
C LEU A 180 -11.56 19.32 -12.46
N THR A 181 -11.33 18.00 -12.33
CA THR A 181 -10.44 17.51 -11.27
C THR A 181 -9.10 18.21 -11.47
N PRO A 182 -8.53 18.94 -10.50
CA PRO A 182 -7.17 19.41 -10.64
C PRO A 182 -6.29 18.17 -10.70
N ALA A 183 -5.71 17.86 -11.86
CA ALA A 183 -4.55 16.99 -11.85
C ALA A 183 -3.54 17.65 -10.92
N LYS A 184 -2.91 16.87 -10.05
CA LYS A 184 -1.70 17.33 -9.36
C LYS A 184 -0.56 17.43 -10.39
N GLN A 185 -0.74 18.28 -11.41
CA GLN A 185 0.28 18.70 -12.35
C GLN A 185 1.13 19.74 -11.63
N GLY A 186 2.23 19.26 -11.07
CA GLY A 186 3.21 20.08 -10.38
C GLY A 186 3.70 19.40 -9.12
N ASN A 187 4.98 19.01 -9.12
CA ASN A 187 5.80 18.59 -7.98
C ASN A 187 5.07 18.56 -6.63
N VAL A 188 4.20 17.56 -6.46
CA VAL A 188 3.65 17.27 -5.14
C VAL A 188 4.70 16.47 -4.42
N PRO A 189 5.01 16.79 -3.16
CA PRO A 189 5.92 15.98 -2.40
C PRO A 189 5.35 14.56 -2.28
N ILE A 190 6.06 13.59 -2.86
CA ILE A 190 5.70 12.18 -2.84
C ILE A 190 6.58 11.52 -1.78
N VAL A 191 5.91 10.88 -0.83
CA VAL A 191 6.58 9.98 0.11
C VAL A 191 6.67 8.60 -0.51
N ASP A 192 7.83 7.97 -0.43
CA ASP A 192 8.08 6.60 -0.89
C ASP A 192 9.08 5.88 0.02
N ASN A 193 9.33 4.58 -0.24
CA ASN A 193 10.34 3.77 0.46
C ASN A 193 10.27 3.88 1.99
N ILE A 194 9.06 3.92 2.55
CA ILE A 194 8.86 4.02 4.00
C ILE A 194 9.32 2.73 4.66
N THR A 195 10.24 2.83 5.61
CA THR A 195 10.70 1.72 6.45
C THR A 195 10.58 2.13 7.91
N LEU A 196 10.35 1.17 8.81
CA LEU A 196 10.20 1.43 10.23
C LEU A 196 11.02 0.47 11.08
N MET A 197 11.70 1.02 12.09
CA MET A 197 12.41 0.25 13.11
C MET A 197 12.00 0.66 14.51
N MET A 198 11.81 -0.33 15.38
CA MET A 198 11.49 -0.14 16.80
C MET A 198 12.72 -0.42 17.65
N LYS A 199 13.15 0.55 18.47
CA LYS A 199 14.27 0.36 19.41
C LYS A 199 14.03 1.11 20.71
N LYS A 200 14.05 0.39 21.83
CA LYS A 200 13.93 0.95 23.19
C LYS A 200 12.74 1.93 23.34
N GLY A 201 11.56 1.54 22.83
CA GLY A 201 10.34 2.37 22.94
C GLY A 201 10.29 3.59 22.01
N HIS A 202 11.24 3.70 21.09
CA HIS A 202 11.25 4.69 20.01
C HIS A 202 10.96 3.99 18.68
N VAL A 203 10.22 4.70 17.84
CA VAL A 203 9.89 4.33 16.47
C VAL A 203 10.75 5.20 15.56
N TYR A 204 11.51 4.59 14.67
CA TYR A 204 12.33 5.24 13.67
C TYR A 204 11.68 4.97 12.32
N ILE A 205 11.21 6.01 11.64
CA ILE A 205 10.54 5.92 10.35
C ILE A 205 11.46 6.58 9.33
N THR A 206 12.01 5.80 8.41
CA THR A 206 12.78 6.34 7.29
C THR A 206 11.90 6.39 6.05
N TYR A 207 12.01 7.43 5.24
CA TYR A 207 11.26 7.54 4.00
C TYR A 207 12.04 8.35 2.95
N ASP A 208 11.73 8.10 1.70
CA ASP A 208 12.18 8.93 0.60
C ASP A 208 11.12 10.00 0.31
N LEU A 209 11.59 11.22 0.09
CA LEU A 209 10.75 12.33 -0.33
C LEU A 209 11.23 12.78 -1.71
N SER A 210 10.35 12.70 -2.69
CA SER A 210 10.58 13.20 -4.05
C SER A 210 9.66 14.38 -4.37
N GLY A 211 10.09 15.22 -5.30
CA GLY A 211 9.47 16.51 -5.61
C GLY A 211 10.51 17.64 -5.65
N THR A 212 10.21 18.77 -6.29
CA THR A 212 11.11 19.95 -6.33
C THR A 212 10.81 21.00 -5.27
N GLU A 213 9.62 20.97 -4.68
CA GLU A 213 9.20 21.91 -3.64
C GLU A 213 9.41 21.32 -2.24
N LYS A 214 9.58 22.19 -1.25
CA LYS A 214 9.62 21.76 0.15
C LYS A 214 8.23 21.27 0.59
N ALA A 215 8.22 20.24 1.43
CA ALA A 215 7.02 19.57 1.89
C ALA A 215 6.68 19.91 3.33
N CYS A 216 5.39 19.86 3.63
CA CYS A 216 4.87 19.82 4.98
C CYS A 216 4.54 18.36 5.31
N ILE A 217 5.30 17.78 6.24
CA ILE A 217 5.26 16.37 6.61
C ILE A 217 4.55 16.22 7.97
N SER A 218 3.60 15.30 8.05
CA SER A 218 2.91 14.93 9.29
C SER A 218 2.73 13.43 9.41
N LEU A 219 2.56 12.93 10.62
CA LEU A 219 2.11 11.57 10.85
C LEU A 219 0.59 11.53 11.03
N SER A 220 -0.05 10.55 10.42
CA SER A 220 -1.42 10.16 10.78
C SER A 220 -1.45 8.68 11.09
N GLY A 221 -2.33 8.26 12.01
CA GLY A 221 -2.41 6.87 12.38
C GLY A 221 -3.75 6.46 12.94
N SER A 222 -3.98 5.15 12.90
CA SER A 222 -5.19 4.47 13.32
C SER A 222 -4.84 3.21 14.11
N MET A 223 -5.58 2.94 15.19
CA MET A 223 -5.46 1.71 15.99
C MET A 223 -6.64 0.74 15.78
N ASP A 224 -7.62 1.10 14.96
CA ASP A 224 -8.86 0.35 14.74
C ASP A 224 -8.96 -0.24 13.32
N GLY A 225 -7.79 -0.49 12.71
CA GLY A 225 -7.69 -1.02 11.36
C GLY A 225 -8.08 -0.01 10.28
N GLY A 226 -7.93 1.29 10.56
CA GLY A 226 -8.20 2.37 9.61
C GLY A 226 -9.63 2.88 9.62
N LYS A 227 -10.46 2.55 10.62
CA LYS A 227 -11.82 3.10 10.75
C LYS A 227 -11.77 4.55 11.23
N SER A 228 -10.82 4.91 12.08
CA SER A 228 -10.55 6.28 12.53
C SER A 228 -9.05 6.59 12.55
N TYR A 229 -8.67 7.75 12.01
CA TYR A 229 -7.29 8.24 11.96
C TYR A 229 -7.08 9.35 13.00
N GLY A 230 -7.14 8.97 14.28
CA GLY A 230 -7.11 9.88 15.42
C GLY A 230 -5.95 9.66 16.39
N MET A 231 -4.92 8.89 16.01
CA MET A 231 -3.75 8.73 16.87
C MET A 231 -3.01 10.06 17.07
N LYS A 232 -2.49 10.25 18.29
CA LYS A 232 -1.70 11.41 18.67
C LYS A 232 -0.22 11.09 18.56
N PHE A 233 0.54 12.07 18.10
CA PHE A 233 1.99 11.98 17.89
C PHE A 233 2.63 13.23 18.49
N ASP A 234 2.55 13.38 19.82
CA ASP A 234 2.95 14.60 20.52
C ASP A 234 4.49 14.66 20.69
N HIS A 235 5.14 13.50 20.80
CA HIS A 235 6.60 13.41 20.98
C HIS A 235 7.32 12.91 19.73
N VAL A 236 7.30 13.72 18.67
CA VAL A 236 7.95 13.45 17.37
C VAL A 236 9.10 14.42 17.07
N ALA A 237 10.12 13.93 16.37
CA ALA A 237 11.28 14.72 15.95
C ALA A 237 11.82 14.24 14.59
N GLY A 238 12.74 15.00 14.00
CA GLY A 238 13.41 14.67 12.74
C GLY A 238 12.84 15.45 11.55
N ASP A 239 12.83 14.82 10.37
CA ASP A 239 12.31 15.37 9.12
C ASP A 239 10.76 15.34 9.12
N ILE A 240 10.14 16.13 10.02
CA ILE A 240 8.70 16.29 10.21
C ILE A 240 8.35 17.78 10.39
N GLY A 241 7.15 18.21 10.00
CA GLY A 241 6.71 19.59 10.08
C GLY A 241 6.86 20.33 8.75
N ARG A 242 7.17 21.63 8.78
CA ARG A 242 7.22 22.46 7.57
C ARG A 242 8.58 22.41 6.88
N ASP A 243 8.59 22.79 5.61
CA ASP A 243 9.82 23.08 4.85
C ASP A 243 10.80 21.91 4.66
N ILE A 244 10.31 20.66 4.69
CA ILE A 244 11.13 19.45 4.54
C ILE A 244 11.57 19.31 3.08
N LYS A 245 12.88 19.14 2.87
CA LYS A 245 13.45 19.00 1.53
C LYS A 245 13.32 17.58 1.00
N ALA A 246 13.02 17.47 -0.29
CA ALA A 246 13.09 16.20 -1.01
C ALA A 246 14.50 15.61 -0.93
N LYS A 247 14.62 14.42 -0.36
CA LYS A 247 15.84 13.61 -0.27
C LYS A 247 15.47 12.16 0.00
N ARG A 248 16.39 11.25 -0.27
CA ARG A 248 16.29 9.86 0.17
C ARG A 248 16.66 9.73 1.64
N GLY A 249 15.99 8.83 2.36
CA GLY A 249 16.31 8.51 3.75
C GLY A 249 16.05 9.64 4.75
N ASN A 250 15.00 10.45 4.54
CA ASN A 250 14.46 11.29 5.61
C ASN A 250 14.11 10.42 6.83
N LEU A 251 14.25 10.97 8.03
CA LEU A 251 14.04 10.23 9.28
C LEU A 251 13.09 10.96 10.21
N ILE A 252 12.01 10.29 10.62
CA ILE A 252 11.15 10.70 11.73
C ILE A 252 11.42 9.78 12.90
N ILE A 253 11.55 10.36 14.09
CA ILE A 253 11.71 9.64 15.35
C ILE A 253 10.50 9.96 16.21
N TRP A 254 9.71 8.94 16.50
CA TRP A 254 8.56 9.04 17.38
C TRP A 254 8.85 8.34 18.72
N LYS A 255 8.75 9.09 19.82
CA LYS A 255 8.89 8.56 21.19
C LYS A 255 7.58 7.91 21.62
N MET A 256 7.26 6.77 21.03
CA MET A 256 6.03 6.03 21.28
C MET A 256 5.73 5.81 22.76
N LYS A 257 6.71 5.46 23.58
CA LYS A 257 6.51 5.27 25.02
C LYS A 257 6.20 6.55 25.81
N ALA A 258 6.48 7.73 25.26
CA ALA A 258 6.09 9.00 25.88
C ALA A 258 4.61 9.30 25.61
N ASP A 259 4.14 9.06 24.38
CA ASP A 259 2.74 9.26 23.99
C ASP A 259 1.82 8.13 24.51
N TYR A 260 2.34 6.91 24.54
CA TYR A 260 1.63 5.69 24.91
C TYR A 260 2.48 4.88 25.91
N PRO A 261 2.53 5.30 27.19
CA PRO A 261 3.37 4.67 28.21
C PRO A 261 2.98 3.21 28.50
N GLU A 262 1.70 2.88 28.39
CA GLU A 262 1.16 1.52 28.53
C GLU A 262 1.37 0.66 27.28
N GLY A 263 1.95 1.23 26.22
CA GLY A 263 2.06 0.61 24.90
C GLY A 263 0.77 0.75 24.09
N LEU A 264 0.68 -0.02 23.00
CA LEU A 264 -0.37 0.12 21.99
C LEU A 264 -1.38 -1.05 22.01
N GLY A 265 -1.52 -1.71 23.17
CA GLY A 265 -2.63 -2.63 23.46
C GLY A 265 -2.73 -3.90 22.62
N GLY A 266 -1.71 -4.27 21.84
CA GLY A 266 -1.79 -5.42 20.92
C GLY A 266 -2.54 -5.13 19.62
N SER A 267 -2.99 -3.89 19.42
CA SER A 267 -3.74 -3.49 18.24
C SER A 267 -2.87 -3.50 16.99
N GLU A 268 -3.50 -3.79 15.85
CA GLU A 268 -2.93 -3.53 14.53
C GLU A 268 -3.01 -2.02 14.28
N ILE A 269 -1.86 -1.41 14.02
CA ILE A 269 -1.73 0.02 13.87
C ILE A 269 -1.44 0.32 12.42
N ILE A 270 -2.18 1.25 11.84
CA ILE A 270 -1.88 1.82 10.54
C ILE A 270 -1.27 3.19 10.78
N MET A 271 -0.12 3.46 10.16
CA MET A 271 0.53 4.76 10.24
C MET A 271 1.03 5.20 8.87
N ASP A 272 0.83 6.49 8.61
CA ASP A 272 1.14 7.13 7.35
C ASP A 272 2.03 8.34 7.59
N VAL A 273 3.03 8.49 6.72
CA VAL A 273 3.75 9.74 6.56
C VAL A 273 3.04 10.52 5.46
N VAL A 274 2.33 11.57 5.85
CA VAL A 274 1.55 12.41 4.95
C VAL A 274 2.41 13.58 4.52
N ALA A 275 2.58 13.75 3.22
CA ALA A 275 3.23 14.93 2.64
C ALA A 275 2.22 15.81 1.91
N ASN A 276 2.26 17.09 2.26
CA ASN A 276 1.46 18.15 1.64
C ASN A 276 2.38 19.28 1.15
N LYS A 277 1.90 20.09 0.22
CA LYS A 277 2.55 21.38 -0.06
C LYS A 277 2.44 22.27 1.18
N CYS A 278 3.52 22.96 1.54
CA CYS A 278 3.44 23.99 2.57
C CYS A 278 2.67 25.20 2.00
N ARG A 279 1.65 25.64 2.75
CA ARG A 279 0.92 26.88 2.49
C ARG A 279 1.58 28.03 3.25
#